data_AF-A0A382B1W3-F1
#
_entry.id   AF-A0A382B1W3-F1
#
_cell.length_a   1.000
_cell.length_b   1.000
_cell.length_c   1.000
_cell.angle_alpha   90.00
_cell.angle_beta   90.00
_cell.angle_gamma   90.00
#
_symmetry.space_group_name_H-M   'P 1'
#
loop_
_entity.id
_entity.type
_entity.pdbx_description
1 polymer ?
#
loop_
_entity_poly.entity_id
_entity_poly.type
_entity_poly.pdbx_seq_one_letter_code
_entity_poly.pdbx_strand_id
1 'polypeptide(L)' 'QYQVGHASLIQSIREELQSFPGLFVTGSAYTGIGIPDCIRDGMNTAKEAIEFLTNKTNT' A
#
# COMPACT_ATOMS: atom_id res chain seq x y z
N GLN A 1 4.54 17.36 2.35
CA GLN A 1 4.30 17.83 3.73
C GLN A 1 3.14 17.01 4.26
N TYR A 2 3.37 16.19 5.28
CA TYR A 2 2.30 15.45 5.95
C TYR A 2 1.78 16.29 7.11
N GLN A 3 0.46 16.38 7.24
CA GLN A 3 -0.16 17.09 8.34
C GLN A 3 -0.13 16.25 9.62
N VAL A 4 -0.28 16.92 10.76
CA VAL A 4 -0.54 16.24 12.03
C VAL A 4 -1.77 15.34 11.85
N GLY A 5 -1.67 14.08 12.28
CA GLY A 5 -2.73 13.06 12.09
C GLY A 5 -2.62 12.22 10.82
N HIS A 6 -1.67 12.51 9.92
CA HIS A 6 -1.48 11.74 8.70
C HIS A 6 -1.24 10.25 8.98
N ALA A 7 -0.39 9.91 9.95
CA ALA A 7 -0.13 8.51 10.31
C ALA A 7 -1.40 7.78 10.77
N SER A 8 -2.26 8.44 11.56
CA SER A 8 -3.55 7.90 12.00
C SER A 8 -4.51 7.68 10.83
N LEU A 9 -4.54 8.60 9.86
CA LEU A 9 -5.31 8.45 8.63
C LEU A 9 -4.82 7.26 7.80
N ILE A 10 -3.51 7.09 7.64
CA ILE A 10 -2.95 5.94 6.92
C ILE A 10 -3.31 4.64 7.64
N GLN A 11 -3.26 4.64 8.97
CA GLN A 11 -3.66 3.49 9.78
C GLN A 11 -5.15 3.12 9.56
N SER A 12 -6.07 4.09 9.61
CA SER A 12 -7.49 3.82 9.36
C SER A 12 -7.75 3.32 7.94
N ILE A 13 -7.02 3.83 6.94
CA ILE A 13 -7.12 3.31 5.57
C ILE A 13 -6.66 1.85 5.50
N ARG A 14 -5.54 1.51 6.16
CA ARG A 14 -5.02 0.14 6.18
C ARG A 14 -5.96 -0.84 6.88
N GLU A 15 -6.68 -0.38 7.91
CA GLU A 15 -7.71 -1.17 8.59
C GLU A 15 -8.89 -1.46 7.64
N GLU A 16 -9.41 -0.45 6.96
CA GLU A 16 -10.51 -0.61 6.00
C GLU A 16 -10.15 -1.52 4.82
N LEU A 17 -8.90 -1.42 4.32
CA LEU A 17 -8.42 -2.25 3.22
C LEU A 17 -8.44 -3.76 3.54
N GLN A 18 -8.45 -4.17 4.81
CA GLN A 18 -8.56 -5.58 5.18
C GLN A 18 -9.88 -6.21 4.68
N SER A 19 -10.92 -5.39 4.51
CA SER A 19 -12.22 -5.81 3.96
C SER A 19 -12.20 -6.00 2.44
N PHE A 20 -11.11 -5.63 1.75
CA PHE A 20 -10.99 -5.68 0.29
C PHE A 20 -9.77 -6.49 -0.16
N PRO A 21 -9.79 -7.84 -0.04
CA PRO A 21 -8.68 -8.68 -0.47
C PRO A 21 -8.35 -8.48 -1.95
N GLY A 22 -7.12 -8.08 -2.24
CA GLY A 22 -6.65 -7.82 -3.60
C GLY A 22 -6.70 -6.35 -4.02
N LEU A 23 -7.15 -5.44 -3.14
CA LEU A 23 -6.97 -4.01 -3.30
C LEU A 23 -5.68 -3.56 -2.60
N PHE A 24 -4.81 -2.91 -3.36
CA PHE A 24 -3.53 -2.42 -2.87
C PHE A 24 -3.41 -0.91 -3.10
N VAL A 25 -2.77 -0.22 -2.17
CA VAL A 25 -2.53 1.24 -2.26
C VAL A 25 -1.05 1.54 -2.10
N THR A 26 -0.57 2.51 -2.87
CA THR A 26 0.84 2.93 -2.88
C THR A 26 0.94 4.41 -3.28
N GLY A 27 2.09 5.01 -3.01
CA GLY A 27 2.46 6.32 -3.52
C GLY A 27 2.69 7.35 -2.42
N SER A 28 2.95 8.58 -2.84
CA SER A 28 3.41 9.63 -1.93
C SER A 28 2.41 10.02 -0.86
N ALA A 29 1.13 9.76 -1.11
CA ALA A 29 0.07 9.97 -0.14
C ALA A 29 0.09 8.96 1.02
N TYR A 30 0.87 7.88 0.95
CA TYR A 30 0.84 6.80 1.96
C TYR A 30 2.14 6.68 2.75
N THR A 31 3.30 6.63 2.07
CA THR A 31 4.57 6.23 2.71
C THR A 31 5.82 6.89 2.11
N GLY A 32 5.68 7.79 1.11
CA GLY A 32 6.82 8.39 0.41
C GLY A 32 6.76 9.90 0.25
N ILE A 33 7.82 10.61 0.64
CA ILE A 33 7.90 12.07 0.46
C ILE A 33 8.62 12.40 -0.86
N GLY A 34 9.61 11.58 -1.26
CA GLY A 34 10.39 11.77 -2.48
C GLY A 34 10.15 10.70 -3.55
N ILE A 35 10.61 10.99 -4.78
CA ILE A 35 10.56 10.04 -5.92
C ILE A 35 11.19 8.68 -5.57
N PRO A 36 12.38 8.59 -4.93
CA PRO A 36 12.96 7.29 -4.57
C PRO A 36 12.08 6.48 -3.61
N ASP A 37 11.38 7.15 -2.69
CA ASP A 37 10.46 6.47 -1.77
C ASP A 37 9.23 5.97 -2.51
N CYS A 38 8.67 6.76 -3.43
CA CYS A 38 7.55 6.33 -4.28
C CYS A 38 7.92 5.12 -5.15
N ILE A 39 9.14 5.10 -5.71
CA ILE A 39 9.61 3.95 -6.50
C ILE A 39 9.73 2.71 -5.61
N ARG A 40 10.35 2.83 -4.43
CA ARG A 40 10.49 1.72 -3.48
C ARG A 40 9.14 1.19 -3.02
N ASP A 41 8.22 2.08 -2.65
CA ASP A 41 6.87 1.73 -2.21
C ASP A 41 6.10 1.02 -3.33
N GLY A 42 6.09 1.58 -4.54
CA GLY A 42 5.41 0.97 -5.69
C GLY A 42 5.96 -0.41 -6.04
N MET A 43 7.28 -0.62 -5.96
CA MET A 43 7.88 -1.94 -6.17
C MET A 43 7.45 -2.95 -5.11
N ASN A 44 7.31 -2.53 -3.85
CA ASN A 44 6.86 -3.42 -2.78
C ASN A 44 5.39 -3.80 -2.96
N THR A 45 4.53 -2.82 -3.25
CA THR A 45 3.10 -3.07 -3.50
C THR A 45 2.88 -3.95 -4.73
N ALA A 46 3.70 -3.80 -5.78
CA ALA A 46 3.64 -4.69 -6.94
C ALA A 46 3.99 -6.15 -6.57
N LYS A 47 4.96 -6.38 -5.68
CA LYS A 47 5.30 -7.73 -5.18
C LYS A 47 4.13 -8.33 -4.41
N GLU A 48 3.53 -7.57 -3.49
CA GLU A 48 2.36 -8.02 -2.73
C GLU A 48 1.20 -8.42 -3.65
N ALA A 49 0.94 -7.63 -4.69
CA ALA A 49 -0.09 -7.92 -5.68
C ALA A 49 0.21 -9.20 -6.48
N ILE A 50 1.46 -9.40 -6.91
CA ILE A 50 1.90 -10.63 -7.58
C ILE A 50 1.70 -11.83 -6.66
N GLU A 51 2.18 -11.76 -5.42
CA GLU A 51 2.03 -12.84 -4.43
C GLU A 51 0.57 -13.21 -4.20
N PHE A 52 -0.31 -12.20 -4.05
CA PHE A 52 -1.75 -12.42 -3.91
C PHE A 52 -2.36 -13.16 -5.10
N LEU A 53 -2.01 -12.77 -6.33
CA LEU A 53 -2.51 -13.41 -7.54
C LEU A 53 -1.97 -14.83 -7.71
N THR A 54 -0.69 -15.05 -7.43
CA THR A 54 -0.06 -16.38 -7.51
C THR A 54 -0.65 -17.33 -6.48
N ASN A 55 -0.87 -16.88 -5.24
CA ASN A 55 -1.47 -17.69 -4.19
C ASN A 55 -2.91 -18.09 -4.52
N LYS A 56 -3.68 -17.20 -5.17
CA LYS A 56 -5.03 -17.52 -5.66
C LYS A 56 -5.05 -18.54 -6.81
N THR A 57 -3.99 -18.61 -7.61
CA THR A 57 -3.92 -19.51 -8.78
C THR A 57 -3.62 -20.96 -8.38
N ASN A 58 -3.08 -21.17 -7.18
CA ASN A 58 -2.76 -22.49 -6.62
C ASN A 58 -3.91 -23.13 -5.82
N THR A 59 -5.13 -22.59 -5.93
CA THR A 59 -6.36 -23.11 -5.31
C THR A 59 -7.40 -23.42 -6.40
#